data_AF-A0A812X5Q6-F1
#
_entry.id   AF-A0A812X5Q6-F1
#
_cell.length_a   1.000
_cell.length_b   1.000
_cell.length_c   1.000
_cell.angle_alpha   90.00
_cell.angle_beta   90.00
_cell.angle_gamma   90.00
#
_symmetry.space_group_name_H-M   'P 1'
#
loop_
_entity.id
_entity.type
_entity.pdbx_description
1 polymer ?
#
loop_
_entity_poly.entity_id
_entity_poly.type
_entity_poly.pdbx_seq_one_letter_code
_entity_poly.pdbx_strand_id
1 'polypeptide(L)'
;FCLLQSAWSQDADVTVTVVDVSDQDVFLNIITAPEALPGLVWFFLTAPGAEPTPTEMKSGAGAVGPASCQDLADAITLPDETLGLVFCNLPYGAEYTLQVYFEGNGTRLLRENVTVPVEPSPLPTGPFCFDIDYDYAGATVESNTTAADSVACQVLCAASATCLHFRYVYGASSPDFQRCDLLSSGPLSGSASPAAGFHSGPQSCDS
;
A
#
# COMPACT_ATOMS: atom_id res chain seq x y z
N PHE A 1 -5.59 0.90 -11.03
CA PHE A 1 -6.95 1.14 -10.50
C PHE A 1 -7.58 -0.18 -10.08
N CYS A 2 -7.22 -0.67 -8.90
CA CYS A 2 -8.03 -1.68 -8.23
C CYS A 2 -8.97 -0.90 -7.30
N LEU A 3 -10.22 -0.70 -7.73
CA LEU A 3 -11.25 -0.17 -6.85
C LEU A 3 -11.59 -1.28 -5.86
N LEU A 4 -10.95 -1.26 -4.69
CA LEU A 4 -11.48 -1.92 -3.51
C LEU A 4 -12.76 -1.15 -3.12
N GLN A 5 -13.89 -1.59 -3.68
CA GLN A 5 -15.19 -1.21 -3.15
C GLN A 5 -15.39 -2.01 -1.86
N SER A 6 -15.14 -1.38 -0.72
CA SER A 6 -15.52 -1.90 0.58
C SER A 6 -16.57 -0.99 1.23
N ALA A 7 -17.31 -1.56 2.18
CA ALA A 7 -18.75 -1.42 2.27
C ALA A 7 -19.19 -0.26 3.18
N TRP A 8 -20.32 0.34 2.80
CA TRP A 8 -20.92 1.52 3.41
C TRP A 8 -21.27 1.33 4.90
N SER A 9 -20.51 1.97 5.79
CA SER A 9 -21.01 2.41 7.09
C SER A 9 -21.47 3.87 6.96
N GLN A 10 -22.64 4.12 6.37
CA GLN A 10 -23.22 5.47 6.34
C GLN A 10 -23.82 5.82 7.71
N ASP A 11 -23.05 6.52 8.54
CA ASP A 11 -23.65 7.60 9.31
C ASP A 11 -23.60 8.85 8.42
N ALA A 12 -24.71 9.56 8.28
CA ALA A 12 -24.87 10.63 7.28
C ALA A 12 -23.82 11.76 7.38
N ASP A 13 -23.11 11.85 8.51
CA ASP A 13 -22.24 12.97 8.85
C ASP A 13 -20.73 12.64 8.79
N VAL A 14 -20.33 11.35 8.78
CA VAL A 14 -18.92 10.94 8.72
C VAL A 14 -18.79 9.66 7.89
N THR A 15 -17.92 9.68 6.87
CA THR A 15 -17.57 8.52 6.04
C THR A 15 -16.07 8.28 6.11
N VAL A 16 -15.68 7.01 6.25
CA VAL A 16 -14.27 6.58 6.20
C VAL A 16 -14.12 5.63 5.03
N THR A 17 -13.07 5.83 4.23
CA THR A 17 -12.70 4.91 3.15
C THR A 17 -11.22 4.59 3.23
N VAL A 18 -10.87 3.31 3.20
CA VAL A 18 -9.46 2.89 3.05
C VAL A 18 -9.06 3.14 1.59
N VAL A 19 -8.05 3.98 1.38
CA VAL A 19 -7.63 4.42 0.04
C VAL A 19 -6.47 3.58 -0.47
N ASP A 20 -5.57 3.18 0.43
CA ASP A 20 -4.39 2.38 0.09
C ASP A 20 -3.91 1.55 1.28
N VAL A 21 -3.37 0.37 0.99
CA VAL A 21 -2.65 -0.48 1.94
C VAL A 21 -1.39 -0.95 1.24
N SER A 22 -0.27 -0.29 1.52
CA SER A 22 1.00 -0.51 0.83
C SER A 22 2.14 -0.60 1.84
N ASP A 23 3.08 -1.53 1.62
CA ASP A 23 4.27 -1.70 2.47
C ASP A 23 3.97 -1.81 3.98
N GLN A 24 2.85 -2.47 4.30
CA GLN A 24 2.31 -2.65 5.65
C GLN A 24 1.76 -1.37 6.30
N ASP A 25 1.70 -0.25 5.59
CA ASP A 25 1.06 1.00 5.99
C ASP A 25 -0.40 1.05 5.51
N VAL A 26 -1.24 1.84 6.19
CA VAL A 26 -2.67 1.97 5.88
C VAL A 26 -3.04 3.44 5.74
N PHE A 27 -3.56 3.82 4.57
CA PHE A 27 -4.03 5.17 4.30
C PHE A 27 -5.55 5.19 4.14
N LEU A 28 -6.18 6.17 4.77
CA LEU A 28 -7.64 6.33 4.76
C LEU A 28 -8.02 7.78 4.48
N ASN A 29 -9.16 7.96 3.83
CA ASN A 29 -9.82 9.25 3.68
C ASN A 29 -10.99 9.32 4.67
N ILE A 30 -11.04 10.40 5.44
CA ILE A 30 -12.18 10.79 6.27
C ILE A 30 -12.90 11.95 5.62
N ILE A 31 -14.16 11.72 5.24
CA ILE A 31 -15.06 12.75 4.74
C ILE A 31 -16.05 13.07 5.85
N THR A 32 -16.06 14.33 6.29
CA THR A 32 -16.89 14.80 7.41
C THR A 32 -17.84 15.89 6.92
N ALA A 33 -19.13 15.75 7.23
CA ALA A 33 -20.12 16.77 6.94
C ALA A 33 -19.81 18.06 7.72
N PRO A 34 -20.04 19.26 7.15
CA PRO A 34 -19.70 20.52 7.81
C PRO A 34 -20.29 20.70 9.21
N GLU A 35 -21.46 20.13 9.48
CA GLU A 35 -22.15 20.15 10.77
C GLU A 35 -21.55 19.25 11.85
N ALA A 36 -20.70 18.29 11.44
CA ALA A 36 -19.97 17.41 12.34
C ALA A 36 -18.59 17.96 12.73
N LEU A 37 -18.11 19.00 12.04
CA LEU A 37 -16.85 19.68 12.30
C LEU A 37 -16.96 20.80 13.35
N PRO A 38 -15.85 21.14 14.06
CA PRO A 38 -14.60 20.37 14.13
C PRO A 38 -14.75 19.15 15.05
N GLY A 39 -13.84 18.19 14.93
CA GLY A 39 -13.82 17.02 15.80
C GLY A 39 -12.43 16.47 16.07
N LEU A 40 -12.37 15.48 16.95
CA LEU A 40 -11.19 14.66 17.20
C LEU A 40 -11.43 13.24 16.67
N VAL A 41 -10.40 12.65 16.09
CA VAL A 41 -10.43 11.26 15.63
C VAL A 41 -9.36 10.43 16.31
N TRP A 42 -9.71 9.20 16.63
CA TRP A 42 -8.81 8.15 17.09
C TRP A 42 -8.93 6.99 16.12
N PHE A 43 -7.80 6.49 15.61
CA PHE A 43 -7.83 5.33 14.74
C PHE A 43 -6.58 4.46 14.86
N PHE A 44 -6.81 3.16 14.79
CA PHE A 44 -5.78 2.12 14.81
C PHE A 44 -6.35 0.80 14.30
N LEU A 45 -5.46 -0.17 14.07
CA LEU A 45 -5.82 -1.52 13.66
C LEU A 45 -5.99 -2.42 14.87
N THR A 46 -6.93 -3.36 14.77
CA THR A 46 -7.17 -4.40 15.78
C THR A 46 -7.22 -5.77 15.13
N ALA A 47 -7.16 -6.83 15.95
CA ALA A 47 -7.45 -8.18 15.47
C ALA A 47 -8.85 -8.26 14.84
N PRO A 48 -9.06 -9.09 13.80
CA PRO A 48 -10.37 -9.22 13.15
C PRO A 48 -11.51 -9.46 14.13
N GLY A 49 -12.58 -8.67 14.00
CA GLY A 49 -13.78 -8.79 14.82
C GLY A 49 -13.66 -8.26 16.24
N ALA A 50 -12.55 -7.60 16.59
CA ALA A 50 -12.45 -6.87 17.86
C ALA A 50 -13.44 -5.69 17.89
N GLU A 51 -14.02 -5.43 19.07
CA GLU A 51 -14.97 -4.34 19.29
C GLU A 51 -14.51 -3.49 20.49
N PRO A 52 -13.47 -2.66 20.33
CA PRO A 52 -13.03 -1.78 21.40
C PRO A 52 -14.10 -0.77 21.77
N THR A 53 -14.21 -0.50 23.07
CA THR A 53 -15.04 0.57 23.63
C THR A 53 -14.44 1.94 23.34
N PRO A 54 -15.21 3.05 23.43
CA PRO A 54 -14.67 4.40 23.29
C PRO A 54 -13.50 4.71 24.25
N THR A 55 -13.48 4.12 25.45
CA THR A 55 -12.38 4.30 26.40
C THR A 55 -11.11 3.59 25.92
N GLU A 56 -11.27 2.39 25.34
CA GLU A 56 -10.17 1.64 24.73
C GLU A 56 -9.66 2.36 23.47
N MET A 57 -10.56 2.89 22.64
CA MET A 57 -10.22 3.72 21.48
C MET A 57 -9.34 4.91 21.88
N LYS A 58 -9.70 5.63 22.94
CA LYS A 58 -8.92 6.79 23.40
C LYS A 58 -7.58 6.44 24.03
N SER A 59 -7.41 5.21 24.49
CA SER A 59 -6.16 4.75 25.13
C SER A 59 -5.26 3.93 24.21
N GLY A 60 -5.72 3.60 22.99
CA GLY A 60 -5.04 2.68 22.09
C GLY A 60 -5.07 1.22 22.57
N ALA A 61 -5.96 0.88 23.51
CA ALA A 61 -6.03 -0.46 24.05
C ALA A 61 -6.55 -1.45 22.98
N GLY A 62 -5.80 -2.54 22.78
CA GLY A 62 -6.11 -3.53 21.75
C GLY A 62 -5.54 -3.21 20.37
N ALA A 63 -4.83 -2.08 20.22
CA ALA A 63 -4.13 -1.75 18.98
C ALA A 63 -3.09 -2.81 18.60
N VAL A 64 -3.02 -3.12 17.31
CA VAL A 64 -1.99 -3.96 16.70
C VAL A 64 -0.93 -3.07 16.07
N GLY A 65 0.33 -3.45 16.27
CA GLY A 65 1.47 -2.71 15.76
C GLY A 65 2.12 -1.79 16.80
N PRO A 66 3.17 -1.07 16.42
CA PRO A 66 3.84 -0.10 17.28
C PRO A 66 3.00 1.17 17.50
N ALA A 67 3.41 2.01 18.43
CA ALA A 67 2.75 3.29 18.71
C ALA A 67 2.74 4.27 17.52
N SER A 68 3.56 4.04 16.49
CA SER A 68 3.51 4.79 15.22
C SER A 68 2.34 4.37 14.32
N CYS A 69 1.73 3.21 14.56
CA CYS A 69 0.58 2.68 13.83
C CYS A 69 -0.75 2.96 14.54
N GLN A 70 -0.81 4.08 15.25
CA GLN A 70 -2.03 4.52 15.89
C GLN A 70 -2.02 6.04 15.93
N ASP A 71 -3.20 6.62 15.74
CA ASP A 71 -3.43 8.02 16.01
C ASP A 71 -4.44 8.15 17.14
N LEU A 72 -4.05 8.86 18.20
CA LEU A 72 -4.76 8.89 19.47
C LEU A 72 -5.30 10.27 19.86
N ALA A 73 -5.54 11.15 18.88
CA ALA A 73 -6.48 12.28 18.94
C ALA A 73 -6.09 13.31 17.86
N ASP A 74 -6.22 12.95 16.59
CA ASP A 74 -5.98 13.91 15.51
C ASP A 74 -7.17 14.87 15.36
N ALA A 75 -6.89 16.12 15.03
CA ALA A 75 -7.91 17.15 14.91
C ALA A 75 -8.41 17.26 13.48
N ILE A 76 -9.67 16.89 13.24
CA ILE A 76 -10.32 17.02 11.95
C ILE A 76 -11.01 18.37 11.86
N THR A 77 -10.53 19.21 10.96
CA THR A 77 -11.02 20.59 10.80
C THR A 77 -11.52 20.89 9.39
N LEU A 78 -11.18 20.03 8.44
CA LEU A 78 -11.61 20.12 7.05
C LEU A 78 -12.62 18.99 6.73
N PRO A 79 -13.49 19.20 5.74
CA PRO A 79 -14.50 18.21 5.36
C PRO A 79 -13.94 16.98 4.64
N ASP A 80 -12.69 17.01 4.21
CA ASP A 80 -11.99 15.93 3.51
C ASP A 80 -10.53 15.96 3.95
N GLU A 81 -10.10 14.93 4.68
CA GLU A 81 -8.75 14.78 5.18
C GLU A 81 -8.25 13.35 4.94
N THR A 82 -7.01 13.23 4.46
CA THR A 82 -6.33 11.94 4.28
C THR A 82 -5.36 11.73 5.43
N LEU A 83 -5.51 10.59 6.11
CA LEU A 83 -4.69 10.20 7.25
C LEU A 83 -3.98 8.87 6.96
N GLY A 84 -2.88 8.62 7.66
CA GLY A 84 -2.05 7.43 7.46
C GLY A 84 -1.58 6.82 8.77
N LEU A 85 -1.70 5.50 8.87
CA LEU A 85 -0.98 4.69 9.85
C LEU A 85 0.31 4.21 9.18
N VAL A 86 1.46 4.65 9.70
CA VAL A 86 2.76 4.41 9.09
C VAL A 86 3.69 3.60 10.00
N PHE A 87 4.59 2.85 9.38
CA PHE A 87 5.53 1.95 10.05
C PHE A 87 4.81 0.92 10.93
N CYS A 88 3.72 0.34 10.42
CA CYS A 88 2.89 -0.56 11.22
C CYS A 88 3.47 -1.96 11.42
N ASN A 89 4.43 -2.37 10.57
CA ASN A 89 5.06 -3.68 10.65
C ASN A 89 4.05 -4.85 10.70
N LEU A 90 2.97 -4.73 9.90
CA LEU A 90 1.87 -5.69 9.88
C LEU A 90 2.27 -6.94 9.08
N PRO A 91 2.04 -8.15 9.61
CA PRO A 91 2.16 -9.37 8.83
C PRO A 91 1.40 -9.30 7.50
N TYR A 92 2.11 -9.61 6.40
CA TYR A 92 1.53 -9.71 5.07
C TYR A 92 0.45 -10.80 5.00
N GLY A 93 -0.59 -10.55 4.20
CA GLY A 93 -1.71 -11.47 4.02
C GLY A 93 -2.61 -11.64 5.25
N ALA A 94 -2.33 -10.93 6.34
CA ALA A 94 -3.19 -10.92 7.51
C ALA A 94 -4.35 -9.93 7.33
N GLU A 95 -5.46 -10.25 7.98
CA GLU A 95 -6.62 -9.39 8.07
C GLU A 95 -6.63 -8.65 9.41
N TYR A 96 -7.12 -7.42 9.39
CA TYR A 96 -7.29 -6.54 10.54
C TYR A 96 -8.64 -5.85 10.44
N THR A 97 -9.09 -5.28 11.56
CA THR A 97 -10.20 -4.33 11.57
C THR A 97 -9.66 -2.95 11.92
N LEU A 98 -9.77 -2.02 10.97
CA LEU A 98 -9.56 -0.58 11.20
C LEU A 98 -10.70 -0.07 12.07
N GLN A 99 -10.33 0.49 13.21
CA GLN A 99 -11.26 1.11 14.14
C GLN A 99 -11.09 2.63 14.00
N VAL A 100 -12.18 3.35 13.78
CA VAL A 100 -12.18 4.81 13.75
C VAL A 100 -13.23 5.31 14.72
N TYR A 101 -12.81 6.09 15.71
CA TYR A 101 -13.69 6.75 16.66
C TYR A 101 -13.60 8.25 16.46
N PHE A 102 -14.75 8.91 16.27
CA PHE A 102 -14.83 10.34 16.03
C PHE A 102 -15.68 11.02 17.11
N GLU A 103 -15.20 12.14 17.61
CA GLU A 103 -15.92 13.05 18.50
C GLU A 103 -15.98 14.45 17.92
N GLY A 104 -17.15 14.85 17.45
CA GLY A 104 -17.45 16.21 17.01
C GLY A 104 -18.82 16.64 17.52
N ASN A 105 -19.74 16.98 16.62
CA ASN A 105 -21.16 17.16 16.94
C ASN A 105 -21.89 15.83 17.14
N GLY A 106 -21.37 14.99 18.04
CA GLY A 106 -21.78 13.61 18.25
C GLY A 106 -20.58 12.66 18.33
N THR A 107 -20.85 11.42 18.73
CA THR A 107 -19.85 10.36 18.74
C THR A 107 -20.19 9.32 17.69
N ARG A 108 -19.17 8.83 16.99
CA ARG A 108 -19.29 7.82 15.94
C ARG A 108 -18.18 6.81 16.09
N LEU A 109 -18.50 5.54 15.89
CA LEU A 109 -17.52 4.46 15.86
C LEU A 109 -17.74 3.67 14.57
N LEU A 110 -16.78 3.78 13.67
CA LEU A 110 -16.77 3.18 12.35
C LEU A 110 -15.75 2.05 12.34
N ARG A 111 -16.04 1.01 11.56
CA ARG A 111 -15.18 -0.17 11.43
C ARG A 111 -15.06 -0.57 9.98
N GLU A 112 -13.85 -0.87 9.56
CA GLU A 112 -13.60 -1.37 8.21
C GLU A 112 -12.63 -2.54 8.26
N ASN A 113 -12.88 -3.56 7.44
CA ASN A 113 -11.96 -4.68 7.32
C ASN A 113 -10.81 -4.28 6.39
N VAL A 114 -9.59 -4.52 6.85
CA VAL A 114 -8.36 -4.22 6.11
C VAL A 114 -7.58 -5.50 5.94
N THR A 115 -7.35 -5.89 4.69
CA THR A 115 -6.45 -7.00 4.37
C THR A 115 -5.12 -6.40 3.94
N VAL A 116 -4.04 -6.72 4.67
CA VAL A 116 -2.71 -6.38 4.20
C VAL A 116 -2.45 -7.26 2.99
N PRO A 117 -2.10 -6.68 1.82
CA PRO A 117 -1.80 -7.48 0.66
C PRO A 117 -0.76 -8.52 1.03
N VAL A 118 -0.88 -9.73 0.49
CA VAL A 118 0.24 -10.67 0.59
C VAL A 118 1.48 -9.97 0.06
N GLU A 119 2.62 -10.20 0.70
CA GLU A 119 3.90 -9.76 0.17
C GLU A 119 3.90 -10.15 -1.31
N PRO A 120 4.20 -9.23 -2.24
CA PRO A 120 4.35 -9.63 -3.64
C PRO A 120 5.34 -10.80 -3.61
N SER A 121 4.87 -11.97 -4.08
CA SER A 121 5.44 -13.32 -3.93
C SER A 121 6.81 -13.40 -3.22
N PRO A 122 6.99 -14.29 -2.23
CA PRO A 122 8.29 -14.45 -1.57
C PRO A 122 9.38 -14.51 -2.63
N LEU A 123 10.39 -13.64 -2.48
CA LEU A 123 11.54 -13.54 -3.38
C LEU A 123 11.90 -14.95 -3.85
N PRO A 124 11.80 -15.24 -5.16
CA PRO A 124 11.97 -16.59 -5.65
C PRO A 124 13.32 -17.12 -5.17
N THR A 125 13.30 -18.32 -4.59
CA THR A 125 14.46 -18.95 -3.91
C THR A 125 15.55 -19.43 -4.88
N GLY A 126 15.76 -18.72 -5.99
CA GLY A 126 16.90 -18.84 -6.88
C GLY A 126 17.82 -17.62 -6.75
N PRO A 127 19.02 -17.63 -7.36
CA PRO A 127 19.83 -16.42 -7.45
C PRO A 127 19.11 -15.42 -8.36
N PHE A 128 18.29 -14.55 -7.78
CA PHE A 128 17.83 -13.36 -8.48
C PHE A 128 19.00 -12.39 -8.62
N CYS A 129 19.09 -11.78 -9.79
CA CYS A 129 20.17 -10.89 -10.21
C CYS A 129 19.63 -9.51 -10.59
N PHE A 130 18.52 -9.11 -9.98
CA PHE A 130 17.92 -7.80 -10.18
C PHE A 130 18.10 -6.94 -8.93
N ASP A 131 18.14 -5.63 -9.13
CA ASP A 131 18.24 -4.63 -8.09
C ASP A 131 16.85 -4.25 -7.57
N ILE A 132 16.74 -4.08 -6.26
CA ILE A 132 15.52 -3.67 -5.56
C ILE A 132 15.56 -2.16 -5.29
N ASP A 133 14.44 -1.47 -5.51
CA ASP A 133 14.32 -0.01 -5.44
C ASP A 133 15.25 0.72 -6.41
N TYR A 134 15.36 0.17 -7.62
CA TYR A 134 16.20 0.71 -8.68
C TYR A 134 15.47 0.68 -10.02
N ASP A 135 15.57 1.78 -10.76
CA ASP A 135 15.07 1.91 -12.13
C ASP A 135 16.26 1.93 -13.11
N TYR A 136 16.20 1.07 -14.11
CA TYR A 136 17.16 1.04 -15.21
C TYR A 136 16.70 1.96 -16.33
N ALA A 137 17.49 2.99 -16.63
CA ALA A 137 17.24 3.85 -17.78
C ALA A 137 17.37 3.05 -19.08
N GLY A 138 16.25 2.88 -19.80
CA GLY A 138 16.22 2.12 -21.04
C GLY A 138 15.00 2.40 -21.90
N ALA A 139 15.14 2.16 -23.21
CA ALA A 139 14.02 2.27 -24.13
C ALA A 139 13.13 1.02 -24.02
N THR A 140 11.90 1.22 -23.55
CA THR A 140 10.88 0.17 -23.46
C THR A 140 10.51 -0.32 -24.87
N VAL A 141 10.69 -1.61 -25.12
CA VAL A 141 10.24 -2.30 -26.34
C VAL A 141 8.90 -2.97 -26.17
N GLU A 142 8.54 -3.35 -24.95
CA GLU A 142 7.27 -3.97 -24.63
C GLU A 142 6.88 -3.65 -23.19
N SER A 143 5.58 -3.47 -22.95
CA SER A 143 5.02 -3.36 -21.60
C SER A 143 3.84 -4.32 -21.48
N ASN A 144 3.75 -5.05 -20.38
CA ASN A 144 2.57 -5.86 -20.06
C ASN A 144 2.28 -5.82 -18.55
N THR A 145 1.09 -6.27 -18.18
CA THR A 145 0.64 -6.39 -16.78
C THR A 145 0.32 -7.84 -16.41
N THR A 146 0.85 -8.80 -17.19
CA THR A 146 0.59 -10.23 -17.00
C THR A 146 1.61 -10.90 -16.09
N ALA A 147 2.74 -10.24 -15.83
CA ALA A 147 3.75 -10.72 -14.89
C ALA A 147 3.24 -10.60 -13.45
N ALA A 148 3.10 -11.74 -12.76
CA ALA A 148 2.66 -11.77 -11.37
C ALA A 148 3.69 -11.16 -10.41
N ASP A 149 4.97 -11.19 -10.79
CA ASP A 149 6.11 -10.68 -10.03
C ASP A 149 7.30 -10.36 -10.96
N SER A 150 8.40 -9.90 -10.36
CA SER A 150 9.62 -9.52 -11.10
C SER A 150 10.34 -10.67 -11.77
N VAL A 151 10.18 -11.90 -11.28
CA VAL A 151 10.79 -13.07 -11.93
C VAL A 151 9.97 -13.54 -13.10
N ALA A 152 8.64 -13.48 -13.01
CA ALA A 152 7.80 -13.60 -14.20
C ALA A 152 8.18 -12.53 -15.25
N CYS A 153 8.47 -11.29 -14.82
CA CYS A 153 8.93 -10.23 -15.72
C CYS A 153 10.30 -10.55 -16.36
N GLN A 154 11.26 -11.09 -15.59
CA GLN A 154 12.55 -11.54 -16.11
C GLN A 154 12.40 -12.70 -17.11
N VAL A 155 11.49 -13.65 -16.86
CA VAL A 155 11.19 -14.75 -17.80
C VAL A 155 10.64 -14.21 -19.13
N LEU A 156 9.78 -13.19 -19.08
CA LEU A 156 9.28 -12.52 -20.28
C LEU A 156 10.40 -11.80 -21.05
N CYS A 157 11.33 -11.16 -20.33
CA CYS A 157 12.52 -10.57 -20.95
C CYS A 157 13.42 -11.64 -21.59
N ALA A 158 13.67 -12.76 -20.92
CA ALA A 158 14.45 -13.88 -21.44
C ALA A 158 13.82 -14.49 -22.70
N ALA A 159 12.50 -14.48 -22.81
CA ALA A 159 11.78 -14.96 -23.98
C ALA A 159 11.79 -13.95 -25.16
N SER A 160 12.11 -12.69 -24.92
CA SER A 160 12.12 -11.63 -25.93
C SER A 160 13.52 -11.41 -26.52
N ALA A 161 13.63 -11.54 -27.85
CA ALA A 161 14.90 -11.33 -28.55
C ALA A 161 15.39 -9.88 -28.54
N THR A 162 14.53 -8.92 -28.20
CA THR A 162 14.84 -7.48 -28.17
C THR A 162 15.01 -6.93 -26.76
N CYS A 163 14.75 -7.74 -25.73
CA CYS A 163 14.90 -7.35 -24.34
C CYS A 163 16.33 -7.63 -23.86
N LEU A 164 16.99 -6.63 -23.26
CA LEU A 164 18.28 -6.76 -22.59
C LEU A 164 18.14 -6.63 -21.07
N HIS A 165 17.15 -5.86 -20.61
CA HIS A 165 16.86 -5.61 -19.20
C HIS A 165 15.36 -5.52 -18.99
N PHE A 166 14.90 -5.77 -17.78
CA PHE A 166 13.51 -5.60 -17.41
C PHE A 166 13.36 -4.57 -16.29
N ARG A 167 12.15 -4.04 -16.18
CA ARG A 167 11.69 -3.21 -15.08
C ARG A 167 10.31 -3.66 -14.66
N TYR A 168 10.16 -3.95 -13.37
CA TYR A 168 8.90 -4.36 -12.77
C TYR A 168 8.50 -3.37 -11.68
N VAL A 169 7.28 -2.84 -11.77
CA VAL A 169 6.72 -1.91 -10.79
C VAL A 169 6.00 -2.71 -9.72
N TYR A 170 6.56 -2.77 -8.51
CA TYR A 170 5.93 -3.43 -7.36
C TYR A 170 5.37 -2.45 -6.33
N GLY A 171 5.70 -1.16 -6.43
CA GLY A 171 5.10 -0.15 -5.56
C GLY A 171 3.59 -0.07 -5.78
N ALA A 172 2.81 -0.51 -4.81
CA ALA A 172 1.34 -0.57 -4.90
C ALA A 172 0.68 0.81 -5.07
N SER A 173 1.34 1.86 -4.56
CA SER A 173 0.93 3.26 -4.72
C SER A 173 1.19 3.82 -6.14
N SER A 174 1.92 3.09 -6.99
CA SER A 174 2.15 3.49 -8.38
C SER A 174 0.90 3.26 -9.24
N PRO A 175 0.51 4.21 -10.11
CA PRO A 175 -0.55 3.98 -11.09
C PRO A 175 -0.21 2.82 -12.05
N ASP A 176 1.07 2.44 -12.09
CA ASP A 176 1.63 1.40 -12.93
C ASP A 176 1.92 0.09 -12.17
N PHE A 177 1.32 -0.11 -11.00
CA PHE A 177 1.49 -1.33 -10.20
C PHE A 177 1.32 -2.61 -11.05
N GLN A 178 2.25 -3.56 -10.87
CA GLN A 178 2.40 -4.80 -11.65
C GLN A 178 2.73 -4.63 -13.14
N ARG A 179 3.10 -3.42 -13.58
CA ARG A 179 3.64 -3.25 -14.93
C ARG A 179 5.03 -3.88 -15.03
N CYS A 180 5.20 -4.72 -16.03
CA CYS A 180 6.47 -5.25 -16.50
C CYS A 180 6.84 -4.57 -17.81
N ASP A 181 7.94 -3.82 -17.82
CA ASP A 181 8.55 -3.19 -18.98
C ASP A 181 9.79 -3.98 -19.42
N LEU A 182 9.81 -4.39 -20.68
CA LEU A 182 10.97 -4.99 -21.34
C LEU A 182 11.77 -3.87 -22.02
N LEU A 183 13.05 -3.77 -21.70
CA LEU A 183 13.91 -2.68 -22.14
C LEU A 183 14.95 -3.20 -23.13
N SER A 184 15.08 -2.53 -24.28
CA SER A 184 16.12 -2.83 -25.29
C SER A 184 17.50 -2.30 -24.95
N SER A 185 17.60 -1.51 -23.89
CA SER A 185 18.86 -1.02 -23.35
C SER A 185 18.77 -1.02 -21.83
N GLY A 186 19.92 -1.10 -21.18
CA GLY A 186 20.06 -0.84 -19.75
C GLY A 186 21.05 0.29 -19.51
N PRO A 187 21.53 0.47 -18.27
CA PRO A 187 22.52 1.50 -17.98
C PRO A 187 23.77 1.29 -18.83
N LEU A 188 23.90 2.09 -19.90
CA LEU A 188 24.97 2.00 -20.92
C LEU A 188 26.36 2.28 -20.35
N SER A 189 26.45 2.88 -19.16
CA SER A 189 27.67 3.16 -18.42
C SER A 189 27.29 3.62 -17.01
N GLY A 190 26.92 2.69 -16.12
CA GLY A 190 26.71 2.91 -14.67
C GLY A 190 25.77 4.08 -14.33
N SER A 191 24.49 3.86 -14.09
CA SER A 191 24.05 3.33 -12.80
C SER A 191 22.54 3.12 -12.90
N ALA A 192 22.03 2.10 -12.23
CA ALA A 192 20.63 2.09 -11.87
C ALA A 192 20.32 3.33 -11.01
N SER A 193 19.19 3.99 -11.24
CA SER A 193 18.78 5.13 -10.42
C SER A 193 17.96 4.63 -9.24
N PRO A 194 18.27 5.02 -7.99
CA PRO A 194 17.42 4.68 -6.85
C PRO A 194 15.99 5.16 -7.12
N ALA A 195 15.03 4.24 -7.10
CA ALA A 195 13.64 4.48 -7.40
C ALA A 195 12.80 3.48 -6.61
N ALA A 196 12.18 3.95 -5.53
CA ALA A 196 11.38 3.08 -4.67
C ALA A 196 10.20 2.46 -5.43
N GLY A 197 9.93 1.18 -5.19
CA GLY A 197 8.82 0.46 -5.84
C GLY A 197 9.14 -0.10 -7.23
N PHE A 198 10.42 -0.17 -7.60
CA PHE A 198 10.90 -0.78 -8.84
C PHE A 198 11.89 -1.92 -8.59
N HIS A 199 11.69 -3.04 -9.28
CA HIS A 199 12.71 -4.06 -9.45
C HIS A 199 13.22 -3.99 -10.89
N SER A 200 14.53 -3.82 -11.08
CA SER A 200 15.12 -3.80 -12.42
C SER A 200 16.33 -4.71 -12.50
N GLY A 201 16.48 -5.42 -13.62
CA GLY A 201 17.56 -6.38 -13.77
C GLY A 201 17.82 -6.81 -15.21
N PRO A 202 18.84 -7.66 -15.41
CA PRO A 202 19.23 -8.15 -16.71
C PRO A 202 18.22 -9.18 -17.25
N GLN A 203 18.30 -9.42 -18.56
CA GLN A 203 17.55 -10.48 -19.25
C GLN A 203 17.75 -11.86 -18.63
N SER A 204 18.97 -12.14 -18.14
CA SER A 204 19.32 -13.40 -17.48
C SER A 204 20.32 -13.15 -16.36
N CYS A 205 20.43 -14.06 -15.39
CA CYS A 205 21.43 -13.93 -14.32
C CYS A 205 22.84 -14.40 -14.70
N ASP A 206 23.00 -14.95 -15.90
CA ASP A 206 24.27 -15.43 -16.42
C ASP A 206 24.99 -14.40 -17.33
N SER A 207 24.39 -13.21 -17.51
CA SER A 207 24.86 -12.16 -18.42
C SER A 207 25.62 -11.03 -17.74
#